data_AF-A0A1X7HM00-F1
#
_entry.id   AF-A0A1X7HM00-F1
#
_cell.length_a   1.000
_cell.length_b   1.000
_cell.length_c   1.000
_cell.angle_alpha   90.00
_cell.angle_beta   90.00
_cell.angle_gamma   90.00
#
_symmetry.space_group_name_H-M   'P 1'
#
loop_
_entity.id
_entity.type
_entity.pdbx_description
1 polymer ?
#
loop_
_entity_poly.entity_id
_entity_poly.type
_entity_poly.pdbx_seq_one_letter_code
_entity_poly.pdbx_strand_id
1 'polypeptide(L)' 'MDFSKAVKVVMEKTGMRKAEIARATGYSYQHIHDLLAGERRWNEDSINKVCDALGITISISCTATDEKDGEYERANII' A
#
# COMPACT_ATOMS: atom_id res chain seq x y z
N MET A 1 -5.36 3.00 -8.48
CA MET A 1 -4.44 1.90 -8.12
C MET A 1 -5.28 0.69 -7.75
N ASP A 2 -5.03 -0.46 -8.36
CA ASP A 2 -5.72 -1.70 -7.99
C ASP A 2 -4.86 -2.45 -6.97
N PHE A 3 -5.04 -2.11 -5.69
CA PHE A 3 -4.29 -2.72 -4.60
C PHE A 3 -4.49 -4.24 -4.54
N SER A 4 -5.68 -4.73 -4.92
CA SER A 4 -5.97 -6.17 -5.00
C SER A 4 -5.05 -6.89 -6.00
N LYS A 5 -4.67 -6.25 -7.12
CA LYS A 5 -3.67 -6.83 -8.03
C LYS A 5 -2.29 -6.94 -7.39
N ALA A 6 -1.84 -5.91 -6.67
CA ALA A 6 -0.55 -5.95 -5.97
C ALA A 6 -0.52 -7.07 -4.94
N VAL A 7 -1.58 -7.21 -4.14
CA VAL A 7 -1.72 -8.30 -3.16
C VAL A 7 -1.66 -9.67 -3.84
N LYS A 8 -2.40 -9.88 -4.94
CA LYS A 8 -2.38 -11.15 -5.68
C LYS A 8 -0.99 -11.52 -6.20
N VAL A 9 -0.23 -10.56 -6.72
CA VAL A 9 1.15 -10.79 -7.17
C VAL A 9 2.04 -11.24 -6.02
N VAL A 10 1.90 -10.64 -4.83
CA VAL A 10 2.70 -11.08 -3.68
C VAL A 10 2.25 -12.44 -3.16
N MET A 11 0.95 -12.74 -3.17
CA MET A 11 0.43 -14.07 -2.83
C MET A 11 1.03 -15.15 -3.73
N GLU A 12 1.10 -14.91 -5.03
CA GLU A 12 1.72 -15.84 -6.00
C GLU A 12 3.21 -16.03 -5.71
N LYS A 13 3.94 -14.95 -5.40
CA LYS A 13 5.38 -15.02 -5.09
C LYS A 13 5.70 -15.71 -3.77
N THR A 14 4.85 -15.54 -2.76
CA THR A 14 5.05 -16.09 -1.41
C THR A 14 4.41 -17.47 -1.23
N GLY A 15 3.53 -17.87 -2.15
CA GLY A 15 2.72 -19.08 -2.02
C GLY A 15 1.58 -18.96 -0.99
N MET A 16 1.36 -17.77 -0.45
CA MET A 16 0.40 -17.55 0.63
C MET A 16 -1.05 -17.56 0.11
N ARG A 17 -1.92 -18.33 0.76
CA ARG A 17 -3.34 -18.51 0.40
C ARG A 17 -4.23 -17.51 1.12
N LYS A 18 -5.42 -17.24 0.56
CA LYS A 18 -6.44 -16.36 1.18
C LYS A 18 -6.77 -16.74 2.64
N ALA A 19 -6.81 -18.04 2.93
CA ALA A 19 -7.07 -18.56 4.27
C ALA A 19 -5.94 -18.29 5.27
N GLU A 20 -4.70 -18.15 4.80
CA GLU A 20 -3.56 -17.76 5.63
C GLU A 20 -3.61 -16.27 5.96
N ILE A 21 -3.92 -15.44 4.96
CA ILE A 21 -4.13 -14.00 5.15
C ILE A 21 -5.29 -13.77 6.14
N ALA A 22 -6.41 -14.46 5.99
CA ALA A 22 -7.55 -14.36 6.91
C ALA A 22 -7.13 -14.65 8.36
N ARG A 23 -6.37 -15.73 8.59
CA ARG A 23 -5.85 -16.08 9.91
C ARG A 23 -4.87 -15.04 10.46
N ALA A 24 -3.95 -14.55 9.63
CA ALA A 24 -2.95 -13.57 10.05
C ALA A 24 -3.54 -12.19 10.36
N THR A 25 -4.59 -11.80 9.64
CA THR A 25 -5.25 -10.48 9.78
C THR A 25 -6.40 -10.47 10.79
N GLY A 26 -6.87 -11.65 11.22
CA GLY A 26 -8.05 -11.80 12.08
C GLY A 26 -9.39 -11.59 11.35
N TYR A 27 -9.38 -11.45 10.03
CA TYR A 27 -10.59 -11.35 9.21
C TYR A 27 -11.16 -12.71 8.83
N SER A 28 -12.44 -12.75 8.47
CA SER A 28 -13.03 -13.96 7.89
C SER A 28 -12.49 -14.23 6.49
N TYR A 29 -12.53 -15.50 6.06
CA TYR A 29 -12.18 -15.87 4.69
C TYR A 29 -12.99 -15.09 3.65
N GLN A 30 -14.30 -14.93 3.90
CA GLN A 30 -15.21 -14.16 3.04
C GLN A 30 -14.77 -12.70 2.95
N HIS A 31 -14.37 -12.07 4.07
CA HIS A 31 -13.91 -10.69 4.07
C HIS A 31 -12.67 -10.50 3.16
N ILE A 32 -11.69 -11.40 3.26
CA ILE A 32 -10.51 -11.39 2.36
C ILE A 32 -10.91 -11.67 0.92
N HIS A 33 -11.85 -12.58 0.69
CA HIS A 33 -12.38 -12.86 -0.64
C HIS A 33 -12.98 -11.60 -1.29
N ASP A 34 -13.87 -10.91 -0.59
CA ASP A 34 -14.58 -9.71 -1.07
C ASP A 34 -13.59 -8.56 -1.37
N LEU A 35 -12.59 -8.36 -0.51
CA LEU A 35 -11.53 -7.36 -0.73
C LEU A 35 -10.74 -7.66 -2.02
N LEU A 36 -10.36 -8.92 -2.24
CA LEU A 36 -9.59 -9.34 -3.41
C LEU A 36 -10.44 -9.39 -4.70
N ALA A 37 -11.75 -9.59 -4.58
CA ALA A 37 -12.71 -9.54 -5.67
C ALA A 37 -13.08 -8.11 -6.06
N GLY A 38 -12.81 -7.12 -5.20
CA GLY A 38 -13.22 -5.73 -5.39
C GLY A 38 -14.67 -5.46 -5.00
N GLU A 39 -15.34 -6.43 -4.38
CA GLU A 39 -16.68 -6.31 -3.81
C GLU A 39 -16.67 -5.49 -2.51
N ARG A 40 -15.49 -5.36 -1.88
CA ARG A 40 -15.25 -4.50 -0.73
C ARG A 40 -14.09 -3.54 -0.99
N ARG A 41 -14.23 -2.30 -0.52
CA ARG A 41 -13.19 -1.27 -0.60
C ARG A 41 -12.12 -1.50 0.46
N TRP A 42 -10.87 -1.41 0.04
CA TRP A 42 -9.72 -1.33 0.94
C TRP A 42 -9.75 -0.02 1.73
N ASN A 43 -9.71 -0.15 3.06
CA ASN A 43 -9.44 0.96 3.96
C ASN A 43 -8.02 0.82 4.55
N GLU A 44 -7.57 1.85 5.26
CA GLU A 44 -6.23 1.88 5.85
C GLU A 44 -5.96 0.68 6.78
N ASP A 45 -6.90 0.32 7.66
CA ASP A 45 -6.75 -0.83 8.58
C ASP A 45 -6.54 -2.15 7.82
N SER A 46 -7.38 -2.41 6.82
CA SER A 46 -7.28 -3.62 5.99
C SER A 46 -6.01 -3.65 5.14
N ILE A 47 -5.56 -2.50 4.64
CA ILE A 47 -4.29 -2.38 3.91
C ILE A 47 -3.13 -2.73 4.84
N ASN A 48 -3.04 -2.07 6.00
CA ASN A 48 -1.93 -2.27 6.95
C ASN A 48 -1.87 -3.72 7.43
N LYS A 49 -2.99 -4.30 7.86
CA LYS A 49 -3.04 -5.70 8.31
C LYS A 49 -2.60 -6.69 7.23
N VAL A 50 -3.05 -6.50 5.99
CA VAL A 50 -2.70 -7.40 4.89
C VAL A 50 -1.23 -7.21 4.48
N CYS A 51 -0.72 -5.98 4.51
CA CYS A 51 0.69 -5.68 4.31
C CYS A 51 1.56 -6.35 5.37
N ASP A 52 1.21 -6.22 6.64
CA ASP A 52 1.92 -6.87 7.76
C ASP A 52 1.90 -8.39 7.63
N ALA A 53 0.73 -8.97 7.30
CA ALA A 53 0.59 -10.41 7.08
C ALA A 53 1.45 -10.94 5.93
N LEU A 54 1.64 -10.14 4.88
CA LEU A 54 2.43 -10.51 3.70
C LEU A 54 3.90 -10.07 3.79
N GLY A 55 4.29 -9.34 4.85
CA GLY A 55 5.63 -8.77 4.98
C GLY A 55 5.96 -7.73 3.90
N ILE A 56 4.97 -6.95 3.46
CA ILE A 56 5.13 -5.94 2.41
C ILE A 56 5.03 -4.54 3.02
N THR A 57 5.90 -3.62 2.58
CA THR A 57 5.78 -2.20 2.88
C THR A 57 5.29 -1.43 1.65
N ILE A 58 4.28 -0.58 1.82
CA ILE A 58 3.85 0.37 0.80
C ILE A 58 4.59 1.69 1.03
N SER A 59 5.26 2.20 0.00
CA SER A 59 5.83 3.54 0.00
C SER A 59 5.19 4.37 -1.11
N ILE A 60 4.72 5.57 -0.75
CA ILE A 60 4.16 6.53 -1.70
C ILE A 60 5.17 7.66 -1.82
N SER A 61 5.84 7.75 -2.98
CA SER A 61 6.67 8.90 -3.32
C SER A 61 5.96 9.78 -4.32
N CYS A 62 5.97 11.08 -4.08
CA CYS A 62 5.58 12.06 -5.08
C CYS A 62 6.80 12.35 -5.93
N THR A 63 6.73 12.08 -7.23
CA THR A 63 7.70 12.59 -8.20
C THR A 63 7.17 13.89 -8.80
N ALA A 64 6.81 14.84 -7.93
CA ALA A 64 6.77 16.22 -8.38
C ALA A 64 8.23 16.66 -8.44
N THR A 65 8.77 16.79 -9.65
CA THR A 65 9.91 17.69 -9.86
C THR A 65 9.40 19.10 -9.60
N ASP A 66 9.42 19.50 -8.33
CA ASP A 66 9.36 20.89 -7.94
C ASP A 66 10.73 21.48 -8.27
N GLU A 67 10.87 22.02 -9.49
CA GLU A 67 11.91 23.01 -9.79
C GLU A 67 11.63 24.24 -8.90
N LYS A 68 12.14 24.22 -7.67
CA LYS A 68 12.34 25.45 -6.91
C LYS A 68 13.68 26.02 -7.31
N ASP A 69 13.63 26.91 -8.29
CA ASP A 69 14.67 27.90 -8.55
C ASP A 69 14.96 28.62 -7.23
N GLY A 70 16.12 28.28 -6.66
CA GLY A 70 16.63 28.88 -5.45
C GLY A 70 17.52 30.05 -5.84
N GLU A 71 16.96 31.25 -5.90
CA GLU A 71 17.73 32.48 -5.93
C GLU A 71 17.42 33.33 -4.69
N TYR A 72 18.05 32.95 -3.57
CA TYR A 72 18.32 33.87 -2.47
C TYR A 72 19.74 34.41 -2.65
N GLU A 73 19.95 35.30 -3.61
CA GLU A 73 21.17 36.08 -3.65
C GLU A 73 21.06 37.27 -2.66
N ARG A 74 21.62 37.00 -1.49
CA ARG A 74 22.37 37.88 -0.59
C ARG A 74 22.10 39.39 -0.63
N ALA A 75 21.74 39.87 0.57
CA ALA A 75 21.82 41.24 1.06
C ALA A 75 22.86 42.14 0.37
N ASN A 76 22.42 43.35 0.03
CA ASN A 76 23.27 44.53 0.12
C ASN A 76 22.51 45.64 0.86
N ILE A 77 22.72 45.71 2.17
CA ILE A 77 22.51 46.93 2.94
C ILE A 77 23.78 47.75 2.74
N ILE A 78 23.72 48.77 1.89
CA ILE A 78 24.59 49.96 1.95
C ILE A 78 23.72 51.18 1.69
#